data_AF-A0A2G9NY30-F1
#
_entry.id   AF-A0A2G9NY30-F1
#
_cell.length_a   1.000
_cell.length_b   1.000
_cell.length_c   1.000
_cell.angle_alpha   90.00
_cell.angle_beta   90.00
_cell.angle_gamma   90.00
#
_symmetry.space_group_name_H-M   'P 1'
#
loop_
_entity.id
_entity.type
_entity.pdbx_description
1 polymer ?
#
loop_
_entity_poly.entity_id
_entity_poly.type
_entity_poly.pdbx_seq_one_letter_code
_entity_poly.pdbx_strand_id
1 'polypeptide(L)'
;EVKETRRPLAHECLGEALRLLRQVINKYPLLNTVETLTAAGTLISKVKGFHYEASIENEKRDFEKALESMAVCFSSTISEFLMGEVDSSTLLSLPPGDQSQSMESLYGSLSGTESTLANAEYVDAGNPLGDDVDIILQKSEGGVRAAFFYAKKLAKYMKDLTSYIEKRTLLEMEYAKGLQKLVNTTKGVITQEPCMPFQSIYSVALEQDQDHAHGVLHTSLTLQQQTYLQPVSMRRLEHEKRRKELKEQWQRAERKLSLYCPQHLHQPSHV
;
A
#
# COMPACT_ATOMS: atom_id res chain seq x y z
N GLU A 1 47.39 3.17 -1.93
CA GLU A 1 46.22 3.96 -2.36
C GLU A 1 44.86 3.26 -2.22
N VAL A 2 44.65 2.00 -2.63
CA VAL A 2 43.31 1.34 -2.55
C VAL A 2 42.84 0.96 -1.12
N LYS A 3 43.72 0.96 -0.11
CA LYS A 3 43.38 0.57 1.27
C LYS A 3 42.83 1.72 2.12
N GLU A 4 43.24 2.95 1.83
CA GLU A 4 42.92 4.15 2.62
C GLU A 4 41.50 4.68 2.37
N THR A 5 40.88 4.26 1.26
CA THR A 5 39.52 4.61 0.84
C THR A 5 38.43 3.68 1.38
N ARG A 6 38.77 2.50 1.91
CA ARG A 6 37.77 1.48 2.30
C ARG A 6 36.96 1.86 3.53
N ARG A 7 37.62 2.47 4.52
CA ARG A 7 36.98 2.93 5.75
C ARG A 7 35.95 4.03 5.48
N PRO A 8 36.27 5.15 4.80
CA PRO A 8 35.28 6.19 4.51
C PRO A 8 34.11 5.65 3.67
N LEU A 9 34.37 4.81 2.65
CA LEU A 9 33.32 4.18 1.84
C LEU A 9 32.36 3.31 2.68
N ALA A 10 32.89 2.46 3.58
CA ALA A 10 32.06 1.62 4.43
C ALA A 10 31.17 2.44 5.39
N HIS A 11 31.71 3.55 5.91
CA HIS A 11 30.95 4.48 6.75
C HIS A 11 29.88 5.25 5.97
N GLU A 12 30.17 5.62 4.71
CA GLU A 12 29.20 6.26 3.81
C GLU A 12 28.04 5.31 3.49
N CYS A 13 28.33 4.07 3.08
CA CYS A 13 27.30 3.06 2.81
C CYS A 13 26.45 2.74 4.05
N LEU A 14 27.08 2.65 5.24
CA LEU A 14 26.34 2.48 6.49
C LEU A 14 25.44 3.70 6.76
N GLY A 15 25.95 4.92 6.56
CA GLY A 15 25.17 6.14 6.74
C GLY A 15 23.95 6.18 5.83
N GLU A 16 24.10 5.77 4.56
CA GLU A 16 22.99 5.67 3.63
C GLU A 16 21.96 4.61 4.05
N ALA A 17 22.42 3.42 4.44
CA ALA A 17 21.54 2.34 4.91
C ALA A 17 20.72 2.76 6.15
N LEU A 18 21.35 3.43 7.12
CA LEU A 18 20.67 3.93 8.32
C LEU A 18 19.71 5.09 8.01
N ARG A 19 20.04 5.95 7.04
CA ARG A 19 19.15 7.01 6.58
C ARG A 19 17.90 6.42 5.94
N LEU A 20 18.05 5.41 5.07
CA LEU A 20 16.93 4.70 4.45
C LEU A 20 16.09 3.98 5.50
N LEU A 21 16.72 3.28 6.44
CA LEU A 21 16.03 2.63 7.55
C LEU A 21 15.18 3.62 8.36
N ARG A 22 15.75 4.78 8.71
CA ARG A 22 15.03 5.85 9.43
C ARG A 22 13.87 6.39 8.61
N GLN A 23 14.03 6.60 7.30
CA GLN A 23 12.93 7.05 6.43
C GLN A 23 11.78 6.05 6.39
N VAL A 24 12.10 4.76 6.29
CA VAL A 24 11.11 3.68 6.28
C VAL A 24 10.39 3.60 7.63
N ILE A 25 11.12 3.64 8.74
CA ILE A 25 10.53 3.63 10.10
C ILE A 25 9.63 4.86 10.33
N ASN A 26 10.05 6.05 9.88
CA ASN A 26 9.22 7.25 10.01
C ASN A 26 7.91 7.15 9.22
N LYS A 27 7.96 6.51 8.04
CA LYS A 27 6.78 6.30 7.20
C LYS A 27 5.88 5.17 7.72
N TYR A 28 6.48 4.17 8.38
CA TYR A 28 5.80 3.00 8.93
C TYR A 28 6.28 2.76 10.37
N PRO A 29 5.67 3.44 11.36
CA PRO A 29 6.10 3.36 12.76
C PRO A 29 6.05 1.94 13.36
N LEU A 30 5.23 1.06 12.77
CA LEU A 30 5.11 -0.34 13.16
C LEU A 30 6.35 -1.18 12.82
N LEU A 31 7.23 -0.68 11.94
CA LEU A 31 8.53 -1.31 11.66
C LEU A 31 9.61 -0.91 12.69
N ASN A 32 9.28 -0.05 13.66
CA ASN A 32 10.19 0.40 14.72
C ASN A 32 10.31 -0.63 15.85
N THR A 33 10.92 -1.77 15.56
CA THR A 33 11.08 -2.88 16.50
C THR A 33 12.43 -2.85 17.20
N VAL A 34 12.48 -3.39 18.43
CA VAL A 34 13.71 -3.51 19.24
C VAL A 34 14.75 -4.33 18.48
N GLU A 35 14.31 -5.38 17.80
CA GLU A 35 15.12 -6.32 17.03
C GLU A 35 15.81 -5.61 15.86
N THR A 36 15.07 -4.82 15.08
CA THR A 36 15.61 -4.04 13.96
C THR A 36 16.63 -3.01 14.43
N LEU A 37 16.33 -2.28 15.51
CA LEU A 37 17.26 -1.29 16.07
C LEU A 37 18.52 -1.94 16.67
N THR A 38 18.37 -3.11 17.31
CA THR A 38 19.49 -3.86 17.90
C THR A 38 20.41 -4.42 16.80
N ALA A 39 19.84 -4.93 15.70
CA ALA A 39 20.62 -5.39 14.56
C ALA A 39 21.37 -4.23 13.88
N ALA A 40 20.72 -3.07 13.71
CA ALA A 40 21.36 -1.86 13.21
C ALA A 40 22.49 -1.38 14.14
N GLY A 41 22.27 -1.39 15.46
CA GLY A 41 23.29 -1.07 16.46
C GLY A 41 24.50 -2.01 16.41
N THR A 42 24.25 -3.31 16.20
CA THR A 42 25.29 -4.32 16.04
C THR A 42 26.10 -4.10 14.78
N LEU A 43 25.45 -3.79 13.65
CA LEU A 43 26.14 -3.46 12.39
C LEU A 43 26.99 -2.19 12.54
N ILE A 44 26.47 -1.15 13.19
CA ILE A 44 27.23 0.08 13.49
C ILE A 44 28.49 -0.25 14.28
N SER A 45 28.37 -1.07 15.32
CA SER A 45 29.50 -1.49 16.16
C SER A 45 30.55 -2.24 15.33
N LYS A 46 30.11 -3.17 14.48
CA LYS A 46 31.00 -3.96 13.61
C LYS A 46 31.69 -3.12 12.54
N VAL A 47 31.02 -2.14 11.91
CA VAL A 47 31.65 -1.21 10.96
C VAL A 47 32.66 -0.30 11.66
N LYS A 48 32.30 0.28 12.81
CA LYS A 48 33.21 1.18 13.56
C LYS A 48 34.44 0.48 14.10
N GLY A 49 34.28 -0.77 14.53
CA GLY A 49 35.34 -1.61 15.08
C GLY A 49 36.10 -2.44 14.05
N PHE A 50 35.79 -2.31 12.75
CA PHE A 50 36.43 -3.10 11.71
C PHE A 50 37.88 -2.64 11.48
N HIS A 51 38.83 -3.58 11.44
CA HIS A 51 40.23 -3.30 11.11
C HIS A 51 40.45 -3.35 9.60
N TYR A 52 40.43 -2.18 8.96
CA TYR A 52 40.52 -2.04 7.49
C TYR A 52 41.93 -2.29 6.93
N GLU A 53 42.95 -2.15 7.77
CA GLU A 53 44.37 -2.25 7.40
C GLU A 53 44.91 -3.69 7.43
N ALA A 54 44.32 -4.55 8.27
CA ALA A 54 44.66 -5.96 8.43
C ALA A 54 43.37 -6.78 8.66
N SER A 55 42.67 -7.14 7.58
CA SER A 55 41.43 -7.89 7.69
C SER A 55 41.69 -9.31 8.21
N ILE A 56 41.31 -9.58 9.45
CA ILE A 56 41.27 -10.94 9.99
C ILE A 56 40.04 -11.64 9.40
N GLU A 57 40.21 -12.84 8.84
CA GLU A 57 39.13 -13.57 8.16
C GLU A 57 37.91 -13.85 9.07
N ASN A 58 38.13 -13.91 10.39
CA ASN A 58 37.05 -13.99 11.38
C ASN A 58 36.27 -12.69 11.52
N GLU A 59 36.92 -11.52 11.49
CA GLU A 59 36.23 -10.22 11.57
C GLU A 59 35.39 -9.95 10.32
N LYS A 60 35.88 -10.39 9.16
CA LYS A 60 35.11 -10.36 7.92
C LYS A 60 33.83 -11.20 8.04
N ARG A 61 33.95 -12.44 8.53
CA ARG A 61 32.80 -13.33 8.77
C ARG A 61 31.82 -12.75 9.79
N ASP A 62 32.32 -12.13 10.84
CA ASP A 62 31.50 -11.45 11.85
C ASP A 62 30.76 -10.24 11.29
N PHE A 63 31.40 -9.47 10.43
CA PHE A 63 30.78 -8.34 9.73
C PHE A 63 29.69 -8.82 8.78
N GLU A 64 29.97 -9.84 7.95
CA GLU A 64 29.00 -10.45 7.04
C GLU A 64 27.79 -11.00 7.82
N LYS A 65 28.02 -11.66 8.96
CA LYS A 65 26.95 -12.10 9.87
C LYS A 65 26.11 -10.96 10.41
N ALA A 66 26.72 -9.84 10.82
CA ALA A 66 25.98 -8.69 11.32
C ALA A 66 25.12 -8.03 10.22
N LEU A 67 25.64 -8.00 8.99
CA LEU A 67 24.92 -7.50 7.83
C LEU A 67 23.74 -8.41 7.48
N GLU A 68 23.96 -9.73 7.42
CA GLU A 68 22.92 -10.72 7.15
C GLU A 68 21.85 -10.72 8.26
N SER A 69 22.25 -10.62 9.53
CA SER A 69 21.33 -10.49 10.65
C SER A 69 20.46 -9.24 10.53
N MET A 70 21.00 -8.10 10.11
CA MET A 70 20.21 -6.89 9.89
C MET A 70 19.21 -7.05 8.75
N ALA A 71 19.62 -7.68 7.64
CA ALA A 71 18.73 -7.97 6.53
C ALA A 71 17.59 -8.91 6.94
N VAL A 72 17.91 -10.02 7.64
CA VAL A 72 16.93 -11.00 8.11
C VAL A 72 15.95 -10.37 9.10
N CYS A 73 16.42 -9.64 10.11
CA CYS A 73 15.54 -8.99 11.09
C CYS A 73 14.62 -7.97 10.42
N PHE A 74 15.14 -7.16 9.50
CA PHE A 74 14.33 -6.17 8.80
C PHE A 74 13.30 -6.83 7.87
N SER A 75 13.69 -7.88 7.13
CA SER A 75 12.79 -8.63 6.26
C SER A 75 11.72 -9.40 7.03
N SER A 76 12.05 -9.99 8.19
CA SER A 76 11.07 -10.68 9.03
C SER A 76 10.05 -9.70 9.59
N THR A 77 10.48 -8.54 10.10
CA THR A 77 9.57 -7.48 10.58
C THR A 77 8.64 -6.98 9.47
N ILE A 78 9.12 -6.82 8.23
CA ILE A 78 8.25 -6.47 7.10
C ILE A 78 7.27 -7.60 6.76
N SER A 79 7.73 -8.86 6.80
CA SER A 79 6.88 -10.03 6.48
C SER A 79 5.76 -10.19 7.51
N GLU A 80 6.08 -10.08 8.80
CA GLU A 80 5.13 -10.06 9.91
C GLU A 80 4.12 -8.92 9.77
N PHE A 81 4.60 -7.72 9.41
CA PHE A 81 3.74 -6.56 9.14
C PHE A 81 2.77 -6.82 7.97
N LEU A 82 3.23 -7.41 6.88
CA LEU A 82 2.40 -7.71 5.71
C LEU A 82 1.40 -8.86 5.97
N MET A 83 1.78 -9.82 6.82
CA MET A 83 0.93 -10.93 7.24
C MET A 83 -0.07 -10.57 8.35
N GLY A 84 0.10 -9.40 8.99
CA GLY A 84 -0.77 -8.93 10.08
C GLY A 84 -0.47 -9.57 11.43
N GLU A 85 0.69 -10.22 11.58
CA GLU A 85 1.13 -10.93 12.78
C GLU A 85 2.04 -10.05 13.66
N VAL A 86 1.70 -8.77 13.84
CA VAL A 86 2.51 -7.85 14.65
C VAL A 86 2.14 -8.00 16.13
N ASP A 87 2.99 -8.67 16.90
CA ASP A 87 2.86 -8.72 18.36
C ASP A 87 2.97 -7.31 18.95
N SER A 88 1.95 -6.87 19.69
CA SER A 88 1.90 -5.51 20.28
C SER A 88 2.97 -5.27 21.37
N SER A 89 3.76 -6.28 21.72
CA SER A 89 4.81 -6.25 22.75
C SER A 89 6.18 -5.79 22.24
N THR A 90 6.43 -5.79 20.93
CA THR A 90 7.71 -5.37 20.30
C THR A 90 7.71 -3.92 19.80
N LEU A 91 6.55 -3.25 19.85
CA LEU A 91 6.37 -1.88 19.37
C LEU A 91 6.81 -0.86 20.43
N LEU A 92 7.96 -0.22 20.20
CA LEU A 92 8.51 0.81 21.09
C LEU A 92 7.72 2.13 21.10
N SER A 93 6.70 2.26 20.24
CA SER A 93 5.95 3.50 20.06
C SER A 93 4.53 3.24 19.58
N LEU A 94 3.59 3.11 20.52
CA LEU A 94 2.17 3.40 20.29
C LEU A 94 1.67 4.34 21.40
N PRO A 95 1.17 5.54 21.07
CA PRO A 95 0.12 6.18 21.86
C PRO A 95 -1.13 5.28 21.86
N PRO A 96 -1.95 5.27 22.93
CA PRO A 96 -3.14 4.43 22.97
C PRO A 96 -4.19 4.96 21.98
N GLY A 97 -4.22 4.40 20.77
CA GLY A 97 -5.28 4.64 19.80
C GLY A 97 -4.78 4.81 18.37
N ASP A 98 -4.49 3.69 17.70
CA ASP A 98 -4.79 3.49 16.27
C ASP A 98 -4.18 2.16 15.80
N GLN A 99 -4.95 1.06 15.92
CA GLN A 99 -4.58 -0.24 15.34
C GLN A 99 -4.98 -0.37 13.85
N SER A 100 -5.26 0.73 13.15
CA SER A 100 -5.85 0.68 11.81
C SER A 100 -5.35 1.77 10.86
N GLN A 101 -4.03 1.99 10.79
CA GLN A 101 -3.41 2.80 9.73
C GLN A 101 -2.53 1.98 8.77
N SER A 102 -2.93 0.75 8.47
CA SER A 102 -2.45 0.06 7.27
C SER A 102 -3.33 0.49 6.10
N MET A 103 -2.71 1.08 5.06
CA MET A 103 -3.27 1.48 3.74
C MET A 103 -3.74 2.94 3.50
N GLU A 104 -3.41 3.93 4.33
CA GLU A 104 -3.74 5.35 4.01
C GLU A 104 -2.51 6.29 3.83
N SER A 105 -1.31 5.84 4.21
CA SER A 105 -0.07 6.65 4.18
C SER A 105 0.56 6.87 2.79
N LEU A 106 -0.10 6.46 1.70
CA LEU A 106 0.33 6.81 0.33
C LEU A 106 -0.26 8.13 -0.18
N TYR A 107 -1.25 8.71 0.51
CA TYR A 107 -1.91 9.96 0.08
C TYR A 107 -1.74 11.14 1.04
N GLY A 108 -1.25 10.93 2.27
CA GLY A 108 -1.27 11.95 3.34
C GLY A 108 -0.06 12.89 3.47
N SER A 109 1.07 12.61 2.81
CA SER A 109 2.33 13.30 3.14
C SER A 109 2.60 14.63 2.42
N LEU A 110 1.59 15.24 1.78
CA LEU A 110 1.75 16.56 1.12
C LEU A 110 1.37 17.77 1.99
N SER A 111 1.04 17.59 3.27
CA SER A 111 0.76 18.73 4.14
C SER A 111 1.83 18.91 5.22
N GLY A 112 2.71 19.87 4.96
CA GLY A 112 3.37 20.68 5.98
C GLY A 112 4.70 20.16 6.48
N THR A 113 5.80 20.75 6.01
CA THR A 113 6.72 21.51 6.88
C THR A 113 7.55 22.44 6.00
N GLU A 114 7.44 23.75 6.22
CA GLU A 114 8.39 24.72 5.69
C GLU A 114 9.76 24.48 6.31
N SER A 115 10.79 24.29 5.48
CA SER A 115 12.19 24.47 5.86
C SER A 115 12.99 24.73 4.59
N THR A 116 13.48 25.96 4.50
CA THR A 116 14.43 26.46 3.53
C THR A 116 15.68 25.58 3.47
N LEU A 117 16.14 25.24 2.26
CA LEU A 117 17.54 25.33 1.81
C LEU A 117 17.63 24.97 0.31
N ALA A 118 18.36 25.81 -0.41
CA ALA A 118 18.45 25.85 -1.86
C ALA A 118 19.39 24.79 -2.46
N ASN A 119 19.17 24.56 -3.77
CA ASN A 119 20.01 23.89 -4.76
C ASN A 119 20.09 22.35 -4.73
N ALA A 120 19.39 21.71 -5.65
CA ALA A 120 20.03 21.08 -6.83
C ALA A 120 18.97 20.57 -7.80
N GLU A 121 19.23 20.79 -9.08
CA GLU A 121 18.43 20.42 -10.22
C GLU A 121 18.12 18.92 -10.25
N TYR A 122 16.87 18.55 -10.00
CA TYR A 122 16.27 17.36 -10.59
C TYR A 122 14.86 17.75 -11.04
N VAL A 123 14.72 18.00 -12.34
CA VAL A 123 13.43 18.15 -13.00
C VAL A 123 12.75 16.78 -12.94
N ASP A 124 11.96 16.55 -11.89
CA ASP A 124 10.94 15.52 -11.88
C ASP A 124 9.78 15.99 -12.76
N ALA A 125 9.93 15.79 -14.07
CA ALA A 125 8.82 15.85 -15.01
C ALA A 125 7.96 14.59 -14.81
N GLY A 126 7.27 14.51 -13.68
CA GLY A 126 6.69 13.26 -13.20
C GLY A 126 5.47 13.51 -12.32
N ASN A 127 4.39 13.96 -12.96
CA ASN A 127 3.05 14.19 -12.41
C ASN A 127 2.84 15.59 -11.80
N PRO A 128 2.04 16.47 -12.45
CA PRO A 128 1.68 17.76 -11.85
C PRO A 128 1.06 17.53 -10.45
N LEU A 129 1.45 18.34 -9.46
CA LEU A 129 0.73 18.38 -8.18
C LEU A 129 -0.76 18.64 -8.45
N GLY A 130 -1.66 18.21 -7.57
CA GLY A 130 -3.10 18.42 -7.75
C GLY A 130 -3.47 19.88 -8.10
N ASP A 131 -2.75 20.83 -7.48
CA ASP A 131 -2.90 22.26 -7.72
C ASP A 131 -2.45 22.68 -9.14
N ASP A 132 -1.40 22.06 -9.68
CA ASP A 132 -0.94 22.31 -11.06
C ASP A 132 -1.97 21.81 -12.09
N VAL A 133 -2.61 20.67 -11.84
CA VAL A 133 -3.69 20.14 -12.69
C VAL A 133 -4.89 21.08 -12.69
N ASP A 134 -5.30 21.58 -11.53
CA ASP A 134 -6.41 22.51 -11.42
C ASP A 134 -6.11 23.83 -12.13
N ILE A 135 -4.88 24.36 -12.01
CA ILE A 135 -4.42 25.55 -12.74
C ILE A 135 -4.46 25.31 -14.26
N ILE A 136 -3.99 24.16 -14.73
CA ILE A 136 -4.00 23.79 -16.15
C ILE A 136 -5.45 23.69 -16.66
N LEU A 137 -6.32 23.00 -15.94
CA LEU A 137 -7.72 22.82 -16.31
C LEU A 137 -8.48 24.16 -16.29
N GLN A 138 -8.21 25.04 -15.33
CA GLN A 138 -8.82 26.36 -15.27
C GLN A 138 -8.44 27.24 -16.47
N LYS A 139 -7.18 27.16 -16.93
CA LYS A 139 -6.66 27.93 -18.06
C LYS A 139 -7.04 27.33 -19.42
N SER A 140 -7.49 26.07 -19.46
CA SER A 140 -7.83 25.36 -20.68
C SER A 140 -9.27 25.61 -21.11
N GLU A 141 -9.50 25.88 -22.40
CA GLU A 141 -10.84 25.96 -22.95
C GLU A 141 -11.56 24.61 -22.78
N GLY A 142 -12.70 24.62 -22.08
CA GLY A 142 -13.45 23.40 -21.78
C GLY A 142 -12.82 22.51 -20.70
N GLY A 143 -11.86 22.99 -19.90
CA GLY A 143 -11.24 22.20 -18.84
C GLY A 143 -12.23 21.64 -17.81
N VAL A 144 -13.29 22.39 -17.46
CA VAL A 144 -14.38 21.90 -16.60
C VAL A 144 -15.12 20.71 -17.23
N ARG A 145 -15.36 20.75 -18.55
CA ARG A 145 -15.98 19.64 -19.29
C ARG A 145 -15.04 18.42 -19.32
N ALA A 146 -13.73 18.64 -19.48
CA ALA A 146 -12.73 17.58 -19.43
C ALA A 146 -12.68 16.91 -18.04
N ALA A 147 -12.69 17.71 -16.96
CA ALA A 147 -12.74 17.22 -15.58
C ALA A 147 -14.00 16.36 -15.32
N PHE A 148 -15.19 16.84 -15.73
CA PHE A 148 -16.43 16.05 -15.59
C PHE A 148 -16.42 14.77 -16.43
N PHE A 149 -15.84 14.81 -17.63
CA PHE A 149 -15.70 13.63 -18.47
C PHE A 149 -14.79 12.60 -17.80
N TYR A 150 -13.63 13.03 -17.29
CA TYR A 150 -12.71 12.17 -16.55
C TYR A 150 -13.37 11.57 -15.31
N ALA A 151 -14.01 12.39 -14.47
CA ALA A 151 -14.73 11.93 -13.28
C ALA A 151 -15.82 10.88 -13.61
N LYS A 152 -16.50 11.02 -14.76
CA LYS A 152 -17.48 10.03 -15.25
C LYS A 152 -16.78 8.74 -15.71
N LYS A 153 -15.64 8.84 -16.41
CA LYS A 153 -14.85 7.68 -16.85
C LYS A 153 -14.30 6.92 -15.66
N LEU A 154 -13.77 7.60 -14.64
CA LEU A 154 -13.30 7.01 -13.39
C LEU A 154 -14.42 6.25 -12.68
N ALA A 155 -15.61 6.85 -12.54
CA ALA A 155 -16.76 6.17 -11.93
C ALA A 155 -17.17 4.89 -12.67
N LYS A 156 -17.09 4.90 -14.02
CA LYS A 156 -17.33 3.70 -14.84
C LYS A 156 -16.24 2.65 -14.63
N TYR A 157 -14.97 3.06 -14.68
CA TYR A 157 -13.84 2.16 -14.46
C TYR A 157 -13.92 1.45 -13.11
N MET A 158 -14.20 2.20 -12.04
CA MET A 158 -14.40 1.64 -10.70
C MET A 158 -15.55 0.63 -10.66
N LYS A 159 -16.67 0.92 -11.35
CA LYS A 159 -17.81 -0.01 -11.45
C LYS A 159 -17.39 -1.32 -12.13
N ASP A 160 -16.69 -1.22 -13.25
CA ASP A 160 -16.28 -2.38 -14.05
C ASP A 160 -15.27 -3.23 -13.24
N LEU A 161 -14.34 -2.60 -12.53
CA LEU A 161 -13.38 -3.25 -11.63
C LEU A 161 -14.08 -3.96 -10.46
N THR A 162 -14.99 -3.28 -9.76
CA THR A 162 -15.78 -3.89 -8.66
C THR A 162 -16.60 -5.07 -9.16
N SER A 163 -17.21 -4.97 -10.36
CA SER A 163 -17.99 -6.07 -10.93
C SER A 163 -17.14 -7.29 -11.29
N TYR A 164 -15.92 -7.08 -11.79
CA TYR A 164 -14.98 -8.18 -12.04
C TYR A 164 -14.62 -8.88 -10.72
N ILE A 165 -14.24 -8.12 -9.69
CA ILE A 165 -13.83 -8.68 -8.40
C ILE A 165 -14.99 -9.41 -7.74
N GLU A 166 -16.21 -8.86 -7.77
CA GLU A 166 -17.41 -9.51 -7.26
C GLU A 166 -17.65 -10.87 -7.92
N LYS A 167 -17.57 -10.95 -9.25
CA LYS A 167 -17.71 -12.22 -9.99
C LYS A 167 -16.60 -13.21 -9.67
N ARG A 168 -15.35 -12.74 -9.56
CA ARG A 168 -14.22 -13.59 -9.19
C ARG A 168 -14.42 -14.19 -7.79
N THR A 169 -14.79 -13.37 -6.81
CA THR A 169 -15.08 -13.81 -5.45
C THR A 169 -16.23 -14.82 -5.40
N LEU A 170 -17.28 -14.62 -6.20
CA LEU A 170 -18.37 -15.60 -6.29
C LEU A 170 -17.88 -16.97 -6.77
N LEU A 171 -17.03 -17.01 -7.81
CA LEU A 171 -16.44 -18.26 -8.30
C LEU A 171 -15.55 -18.94 -7.25
N GLU A 172 -14.73 -18.17 -6.52
CA GLU A 172 -13.91 -18.69 -5.41
C GLU A 172 -14.79 -19.31 -4.30
N MET A 173 -15.89 -18.65 -3.94
CA MET A 173 -16.85 -19.16 -2.95
C MET A 173 -17.58 -20.42 -3.42
N GLU A 174 -17.96 -20.49 -4.70
CA GLU A 174 -18.58 -21.69 -5.28
C GLU A 174 -17.63 -22.89 -5.26
N TYR A 175 -16.36 -22.67 -5.62
CA TYR A 175 -15.32 -23.69 -5.51
C TYR A 175 -15.16 -24.18 -4.08
N ALA A 176 -15.01 -23.28 -3.11
CA ALA A 176 -14.84 -23.64 -1.70
C ALA A 176 -16.04 -24.42 -1.16
N LYS A 177 -17.27 -24.02 -1.50
CA LYS A 177 -18.49 -24.77 -1.13
C LYS A 177 -18.51 -26.16 -1.78
N GLY A 178 -18.08 -26.27 -3.04
CA GLY A 178 -17.92 -27.54 -3.73
C GLY A 178 -16.93 -28.46 -3.03
N LEU A 179 -15.78 -27.92 -2.61
CA LEU A 179 -14.75 -28.64 -1.88
C LEU A 179 -15.26 -29.14 -0.51
N GLN A 180 -15.93 -28.29 0.28
CA GLN A 180 -16.55 -28.73 1.55
C GLN A 180 -17.57 -29.85 1.33
N LYS A 181 -18.39 -29.75 0.28
CA LYS A 181 -19.37 -30.79 -0.02
C LYS A 181 -18.68 -32.11 -0.33
N LEU A 182 -17.62 -32.09 -1.14
CA LEU A 182 -16.82 -33.26 -1.49
C LEU A 182 -16.21 -33.90 -0.23
N VAL A 183 -15.53 -33.10 0.60
CA VAL A 183 -14.94 -33.56 1.86
C VAL A 183 -15.99 -34.21 2.74
N ASN A 184 -17.14 -33.55 2.97
CA ASN A 184 -18.20 -34.08 3.82
C ASN A 184 -18.79 -35.41 3.30
N THR A 185 -18.93 -35.57 1.98
CA THR A 185 -19.42 -36.82 1.38
C THR A 185 -18.42 -37.97 1.45
N THR A 186 -17.12 -37.67 1.40
CA THR A 186 -16.08 -38.70 1.27
C THR A 186 -15.41 -39.04 2.61
N LYS A 187 -15.38 -38.09 3.56
CA LYS A 187 -14.72 -38.26 4.87
C LYS A 187 -15.16 -39.53 5.58
N GLY A 188 -16.46 -39.77 5.70
CA GLY A 188 -16.98 -40.98 6.34
C GLY A 188 -16.49 -42.27 5.69
N VAL A 189 -16.46 -42.32 4.35
CA VAL A 189 -16.01 -43.50 3.60
C VAL A 189 -14.52 -43.78 3.82
N ILE A 190 -13.69 -42.73 3.86
CA ILE A 190 -12.24 -42.88 4.02
C ILE A 190 -11.85 -43.15 5.48
N THR A 191 -12.49 -42.49 6.46
CA THR A 191 -12.05 -42.53 7.85
C THR A 191 -12.68 -43.63 8.70
N GLN A 192 -13.78 -44.26 8.24
CA GLN A 192 -14.47 -45.27 9.06
C GLN A 192 -13.97 -46.70 8.82
N GLU A 193 -13.38 -46.99 7.66
CA GLU A 193 -12.93 -48.35 7.33
C GLU A 193 -11.59 -48.65 8.04
N PRO A 194 -11.51 -49.68 8.90
CA PRO A 194 -10.30 -49.95 9.67
C PRO A 194 -9.19 -50.57 8.82
N CYS A 195 -7.93 -50.32 9.18
CA CYS A 195 -6.74 -50.93 8.58
C CYS A 195 -6.56 -50.66 7.07
N MET A 196 -7.13 -49.57 6.55
CA MET A 196 -6.99 -49.22 5.14
C MET A 196 -5.62 -48.59 4.84
N PRO A 197 -4.98 -48.94 3.71
CA PRO A 197 -3.71 -48.35 3.33
C PRO A 197 -3.87 -46.85 3.08
N PHE A 198 -2.88 -46.07 3.53
CA PHE A 198 -2.80 -44.60 3.38
C PHE A 198 -3.94 -43.80 4.03
N GLN A 199 -4.80 -44.43 4.84
CA GLN A 199 -5.94 -43.78 5.48
C GLN A 199 -5.56 -42.54 6.29
N SER A 200 -4.47 -42.60 7.07
CA SER A 200 -4.00 -41.47 7.88
C SER A 200 -3.60 -40.27 7.03
N ILE A 201 -2.97 -40.52 5.88
CA ILE A 201 -2.54 -39.47 4.93
C ILE A 201 -3.77 -38.78 4.35
N TYR A 202 -4.75 -39.54 3.86
CA TYR A 202 -5.96 -38.96 3.28
C TYR A 202 -6.89 -38.33 4.33
N SER A 203 -6.87 -38.81 5.58
CA SER A 203 -7.59 -38.16 6.68
C SER A 203 -7.08 -36.72 6.89
N VAL A 204 -5.77 -36.54 6.92
CA VAL A 204 -5.14 -35.22 7.06
C VAL A 204 -5.39 -34.36 5.83
N ALA A 205 -5.28 -34.91 4.62
CA ALA A 205 -5.56 -34.18 3.39
C ALA A 205 -7.00 -33.63 3.34
N LEU A 206 -7.98 -34.45 3.75
CA LEU A 206 -9.38 -34.03 3.83
C LEU A 206 -9.61 -32.93 4.88
N GLU A 207 -8.90 -32.99 6.01
CA GLU A 207 -8.95 -31.94 7.03
C GLU A 207 -8.38 -30.62 6.50
N GLN A 208 -7.25 -30.67 5.79
CA GLN A 208 -6.65 -29.49 5.14
C GLN A 208 -7.57 -28.89 4.07
N ASP A 209 -8.22 -29.72 3.24
CA ASP A 209 -9.19 -29.25 2.25
C ASP A 209 -10.40 -28.57 2.92
N GLN A 210 -10.86 -29.09 4.05
CA GLN A 210 -11.94 -28.51 4.83
C GLN A 210 -11.55 -27.14 5.40
N ASP A 211 -10.37 -27.04 6.01
CA ASP A 211 -9.85 -25.80 6.59
C ASP A 211 -9.57 -24.74 5.53
N HIS A 212 -8.98 -25.16 4.40
CA HIS A 212 -8.79 -24.30 3.24
C HIS A 212 -10.11 -23.71 2.75
N ALA A 213 -11.13 -24.56 2.58
CA ALA A 213 -12.43 -24.10 2.11
C ALA A 213 -13.11 -23.17 3.12
N HIS A 214 -12.98 -23.40 4.42
CA HIS A 214 -13.46 -22.47 5.44
C HIS A 214 -12.73 -21.12 5.37
N GLY A 215 -11.41 -21.14 5.26
CA GLY A 215 -10.57 -19.93 5.15
C GLY A 215 -10.94 -19.10 3.92
N VAL A 216 -11.13 -19.73 2.76
CA VAL A 216 -11.56 -19.04 1.54
C VAL A 216 -12.93 -18.40 1.71
N LEU A 217 -13.91 -19.10 2.29
CA LEU A 217 -15.24 -18.54 2.51
C LEU A 217 -15.22 -17.36 3.50
N HIS A 218 -14.46 -17.49 4.58
CA HIS A 218 -14.32 -16.43 5.58
C HIS A 218 -13.69 -15.18 4.94
N THR A 219 -12.54 -15.32 4.29
CA THR A 219 -11.84 -14.21 3.63
C THR A 219 -12.69 -13.58 2.52
N SER A 220 -13.41 -14.39 1.74
CA SER A 220 -14.33 -13.90 0.70
C SER A 220 -15.47 -13.06 1.28
N LEU A 221 -16.02 -13.45 2.42
CA LEU A 221 -17.07 -12.72 3.11
C LEU A 221 -16.55 -11.37 3.63
N THR A 222 -15.38 -11.37 4.28
CA THR A 222 -14.70 -10.16 4.74
C THR A 222 -14.41 -9.20 3.58
N LEU A 223 -13.92 -9.73 2.45
CA LEU A 223 -13.68 -8.97 1.23
C LEU A 223 -14.96 -8.31 0.68
N GLN A 224 -16.08 -9.05 0.71
CA GLN A 224 -17.39 -8.56 0.26
C GLN A 224 -17.92 -7.43 1.15
N GLN A 225 -17.90 -7.64 2.47
CA GLN A 225 -18.68 -6.84 3.41
C GLN A 225 -17.85 -5.74 4.08
N GLN A 226 -16.55 -5.96 4.31
CA GLN A 226 -15.79 -5.12 5.24
C GLN A 226 -14.65 -4.38 4.55
N THR A 227 -13.87 -5.04 3.70
CA THR A 227 -12.57 -4.48 3.28
C THR A 227 -12.55 -3.93 1.86
N TYR A 228 -13.40 -4.40 0.95
CA TYR A 228 -13.30 -3.98 -0.45
C TYR A 228 -14.64 -3.69 -1.15
N LEU A 229 -15.47 -4.71 -1.41
CA LEU A 229 -16.58 -4.54 -2.37
C LEU A 229 -17.61 -3.51 -1.88
N GLN A 230 -18.07 -3.63 -0.62
CA GLN A 230 -18.97 -2.64 -0.03
C GLN A 230 -18.35 -1.24 0.10
N PRO A 231 -17.16 -1.05 0.73
CA PRO A 231 -16.52 0.27 0.84
C PRO A 231 -16.29 0.97 -0.51
N VAL A 232 -15.76 0.25 -1.50
CA VAL A 232 -15.47 0.80 -2.83
C VAL A 232 -16.77 1.16 -3.56
N SER A 233 -17.81 0.33 -3.44
CA SER A 233 -19.12 0.62 -4.01
C SER A 233 -19.72 1.90 -3.42
N MET A 234 -19.64 2.07 -2.10
CA MET A 234 -20.10 3.29 -1.41
C MET A 234 -19.32 4.53 -1.87
N ARG A 235 -17.99 4.50 -1.84
CA ARG A 235 -17.13 5.60 -2.32
C ARG A 235 -17.42 5.97 -3.77
N ARG A 236 -17.67 4.98 -4.64
CA ARG A 236 -18.04 5.22 -6.04
C ARG A 236 -19.39 5.93 -6.17
N LEU A 237 -20.38 5.56 -5.36
CA LEU A 237 -21.69 6.20 -5.33
C LEU A 237 -21.61 7.64 -4.83
N GLU A 238 -20.83 7.90 -3.78
CA GLU A 238 -20.56 9.25 -3.27
C GLU A 238 -19.88 10.13 -4.32
N HIS A 239 -18.85 9.61 -4.99
CA HIS A 239 -18.18 10.29 -6.10
C HIS A 239 -19.16 10.66 -7.23
N GLU A 240 -20.03 9.74 -7.63
CA GLU A 240 -21.02 9.99 -8.67
C GLU A 240 -22.10 11.00 -8.23
N LYS A 241 -22.52 10.95 -6.95
CA LYS A 241 -23.42 11.94 -6.36
C LYS A 241 -22.78 13.33 -6.39
N ARG A 242 -21.55 13.47 -5.89
CA ARG A 242 -20.82 14.74 -5.86
C ARG A 242 -20.59 15.31 -7.27
N ARG A 243 -20.24 14.45 -8.23
CA ARG A 243 -20.10 14.84 -9.64
C ARG A 243 -21.40 15.40 -10.22
N LYS A 244 -22.56 14.82 -9.89
CA LYS A 244 -23.88 15.31 -10.36
C LYS A 244 -24.22 16.67 -9.74
N GLU A 245 -24.04 16.82 -8.43
CA GLU A 245 -24.26 18.09 -7.71
C GLU A 245 -23.41 19.22 -8.29
N LEU A 246 -22.10 18.98 -8.47
CA LEU A 246 -21.18 19.96 -9.06
C LEU A 246 -21.56 20.29 -10.50
N LYS A 247 -21.98 19.30 -11.29
CA LYS A 247 -22.44 19.54 -12.66
C LYS A 247 -23.67 20.45 -12.71
N GLU A 248 -24.62 20.27 -11.79
CA GLU A 248 -25.77 21.16 -11.69
C GLU A 248 -25.36 22.58 -11.26
N GLN A 249 -24.45 22.71 -10.29
CA GLN A 249 -23.93 24.01 -9.86
C GLN A 249 -23.25 24.74 -11.02
N TRP A 250 -22.41 24.04 -11.78
CA TRP A 250 -21.78 24.56 -12.99
C TRP A 250 -22.82 25.03 -14.01
N GLN A 251 -23.81 24.19 -14.34
CA GLN A 251 -24.86 24.56 -15.30
C GLN A 251 -25.71 25.75 -14.85
N ARG A 252 -25.90 25.95 -13.54
CA ARG A 252 -26.57 27.15 -13.00
C ARG A 252 -25.68 28.39 -13.16
N ALA A 253 -24.38 28.28 -12.88
CA ALA A 253 -23.43 29.39 -13.03
C ALA A 253 -23.26 29.81 -14.50
N GLU A 254 -23.14 28.84 -15.40
CA GLU A 254 -23.06 29.04 -16.85
C GLU A 254 -24.31 29.76 -17.39
N ARG A 255 -25.50 29.36 -16.94
CA ARG A 255 -26.75 30.06 -17.26
C ARG A 255 -26.78 31.50 -16.75
N LYS A 256 -26.32 31.75 -15.52
CA LYS A 256 -26.22 33.12 -14.98
C LYS A 256 -25.28 33.98 -15.84
N LEU A 257 -24.07 33.48 -16.13
CA LEU A 257 -23.12 34.15 -17.01
C LEU A 257 -23.74 34.47 -18.37
N SER A 258 -24.41 33.50 -18.99
CA SER A 258 -25.11 33.70 -20.27
C SER A 258 -26.26 34.71 -20.21
N LEU A 259 -26.84 34.98 -19.03
CA LEU A 259 -27.91 35.97 -18.83
C LEU A 259 -27.37 37.37 -18.53
N TYR A 260 -26.23 37.47 -17.83
CA TYR A 260 -25.60 38.75 -17.46
C TYR A 260 -24.61 39.28 -18.52
N CYS A 261 -24.07 38.42 -19.39
CA CYS A 261 -23.09 38.78 -20.42
C CYS A 261 -23.57 38.97 -21.87
N PRO A 262 -24.87 38.90 -22.26
CA PRO A 262 -25.25 39.00 -23.68
C PRO A 262 -25.62 40.41 -24.18
N GLN A 263 -25.35 41.51 -23.45
CA GLN A 263 -25.81 42.86 -23.89
C GLN A 263 -24.76 44.00 -23.93
N HIS A 264 -23.50 43.81 -23.53
CA HIS A 264 -22.54 44.92 -23.46
C HIS A 264 -21.39 44.90 -24.48
N LEU A 265 -21.37 43.99 -25.45
CA LEU A 265 -20.30 43.91 -26.46
C LEU A 265 -20.75 44.13 -27.92
N HIS A 266 -22.02 44.46 -28.16
CA HIS A 266 -22.52 44.86 -29.47
C HIS A 266 -23.36 46.14 -29.40
N GLN A 267 -22.77 47.25 -28.93
CA GLN A 267 -23.17 48.56 -29.44
C GLN A 267 -22.04 49.03 -30.36
N PRO A 268 -22.23 49.03 -31.70
CA PRO A 268 -21.30 49.70 -32.58
C PRO A 268 -21.33 51.20 -32.24
N SER A 269 -20.17 51.77 -31.96
CA SER A 269 -19.97 53.20 -31.88
C SER A 269 -20.31 53.79 -33.25
N HIS A 270 -21.54 54.28 -33.42
CA HIS A 270 -21.90 55.10 -34.58
C HIS A 270 -21.16 56.44 -34.44
N VAL A 271 -20.17 56.63 -35.33
CA VAL A 271 -19.71 57.96 -35.80
C VAL A 271 -20.56 58.34 -36.99
#